data_AF-A0A924UTL6-F1
#
_entry.id   AF-A0A924UTL6-F1
#
_cell.length_a   1.000
_cell.length_b   1.000
_cell.length_c   1.000
_cell.angle_alpha   90.00
_cell.angle_beta   90.00
_cell.angle_gamma   90.00
#
_symmetry.space_group_name_H-M   'P 1'
#
loop_
_entity.id
_entity.type
_entity.pdbx_description
1 polymer ?
#
loop_
_entity_poly.entity_id
_entity_poly.type
_entity_poly.pdbx_seq_one_letter_code
_entity_poly.pdbx_strand_id
1 'polypeptide(L)'
;DAYTYLIERQLKPEARKDVRTLLHALEIKPTSMIDISDGLSSEIMHLCKQSKVGCNLYEDKLPIDPQFINVCEEFNIDSTTVAINGGEDYELLFTIAMEDFEKIKGNPNFTIIGHMTQESEGIHLVTRANTKIALKARGWDAISEE
;
A
#
# COMPACT_ATOMS: atom_id res chain seq x y z
N ASP A 1 7.80 12.45 -21.71
CA ASP A 1 6.47 13.11 -21.79
C ASP A 1 5.95 13.29 -20.38
N ALA A 2 5.04 14.23 -20.12
CA ALA A 2 4.58 14.53 -18.75
C ALA A 2 3.82 13.36 -18.09
N TYR A 3 3.23 12.48 -18.89
CA TYR A 3 2.39 11.37 -18.42
C TYR A 3 2.96 9.97 -18.72
N THR A 4 4.12 9.87 -19.38
CA THR A 4 4.66 8.57 -19.86
C THR A 4 4.73 7.54 -18.75
N TYR A 5 5.30 7.90 -17.60
CA TYR A 5 5.47 6.98 -16.47
C TYR A 5 4.14 6.41 -15.97
N LEU A 6 3.14 7.27 -15.77
CA LEU A 6 1.83 6.85 -15.26
C LEU A 6 1.06 5.99 -16.28
N ILE A 7 1.12 6.37 -17.56
CA ILE A 7 0.51 5.61 -18.65
C ILE A 7 1.18 4.23 -18.79
N GLU A 8 2.50 4.16 -18.72
CA GLU A 8 3.23 2.90 -18.78
C GLU A 8 2.89 1.99 -17.59
N ARG A 9 2.79 2.53 -16.38
CA ARG A 9 2.36 1.78 -15.19
C ARG A 9 0.96 1.19 -15.34
N GLN A 10 0.02 1.95 -15.91
CA GLN A 10 -1.34 1.48 -16.17
C GLN A 10 -1.41 0.42 -17.28
N LEU A 11 -0.73 0.65 -18.41
CA LEU A 11 -0.87 -0.20 -19.60
C LEU A 11 0.07 -1.41 -19.60
N LYS A 12 1.18 -1.33 -18.87
CA LYS A 12 2.22 -2.34 -18.83
C LYS A 12 2.83 -2.44 -17.43
N PRO A 13 2.04 -2.83 -16.42
CA PRO A 13 2.56 -3.09 -15.09
C PRO A 13 3.57 -4.24 -15.13
N GLU A 14 4.62 -4.15 -14.32
CA GLU A 14 5.65 -5.16 -14.20
C GLU A 14 5.52 -5.91 -12.87
N ALA A 15 5.31 -7.23 -12.93
CA ALA A 15 5.23 -8.05 -11.74
C ALA A 15 6.55 -7.99 -10.93
N ARG A 16 6.45 -7.77 -9.61
CA ARG A 16 7.56 -7.65 -8.64
C ARG A 16 8.28 -8.97 -8.33
N LYS A 17 8.80 -9.64 -9.38
CA LYS A 17 9.55 -10.91 -9.29
C LYS A 17 10.87 -10.75 -8.53
N ASP A 18 11.40 -9.55 -8.46
CA ASP A 18 12.61 -9.15 -7.74
C ASP A 18 12.46 -9.30 -6.22
N VAL A 19 11.27 -9.05 -5.67
CA VAL A 19 11.02 -9.02 -4.22
C VAL A 19 11.39 -10.33 -3.52
N ARG A 20 11.15 -11.48 -4.15
CA ARG A 20 11.57 -12.78 -3.61
C ARG A 20 13.08 -12.84 -3.38
N THR A 21 13.86 -12.39 -4.35
CA THR A 21 15.33 -12.41 -4.28
C THR A 21 15.83 -11.42 -3.24
N LEU A 22 15.23 -10.23 -3.17
CA LEU A 22 15.55 -9.20 -2.19
C LEU A 22 15.29 -9.69 -0.75
N LEU A 23 14.11 -10.25 -0.49
CA LEU A 23 13.76 -10.78 0.83
C LEU A 23 14.66 -11.96 1.24
N HIS A 24 14.99 -12.85 0.31
CA HIS A 24 15.93 -13.94 0.56
C HIS A 24 17.32 -13.42 0.92
N ALA A 25 17.83 -12.41 0.21
CA ALA A 25 19.14 -11.81 0.49
C ALA A 25 19.19 -11.10 1.85
N LEU A 26 18.05 -10.59 2.32
CA LEU A 26 17.91 -9.98 3.64
C LEU A 26 17.60 -11.00 4.75
N GLU A 27 17.43 -12.28 4.41
CA GLU A 27 17.00 -13.32 5.36
C GLU A 27 15.69 -12.94 6.08
N ILE A 28 14.74 -12.38 5.32
CA ILE A 28 13.42 -11.99 5.81
C ILE A 28 12.39 -12.98 5.27
N LYS A 29 11.56 -13.50 6.16
CA LYS A 29 10.35 -14.26 5.79
C LYS A 29 9.12 -13.42 6.12
N PRO A 30 8.37 -12.93 5.11
CA PRO A 30 7.12 -12.23 5.34
C PRO A 30 6.14 -13.07 6.18
N THR A 31 5.44 -12.43 7.10
CA THR A 31 4.40 -13.08 7.91
C THR A 31 3.08 -13.20 7.17
N SER A 32 2.82 -12.29 6.23
CA SER A 32 1.74 -12.33 5.23
C SER A 32 2.15 -11.52 4.00
N MET A 33 1.54 -11.80 2.85
CA MET A 33 1.81 -11.09 1.59
C MET A 33 0.62 -11.20 0.63
N ILE A 34 0.34 -10.14 -0.11
CA ILE A 34 -0.68 -10.03 -1.15
C ILE A 34 -0.24 -8.99 -2.19
N ASP A 35 -0.66 -9.13 -3.45
CA ASP A 35 -0.45 -8.11 -4.48
C ASP A 35 -1.56 -7.05 -4.45
N ILE A 36 -1.24 -5.83 -4.89
CA ILE A 36 -2.17 -4.70 -4.94
C ILE A 36 -2.86 -4.67 -6.30
N SER A 37 -4.05 -5.26 -6.39
CA SER A 37 -4.89 -5.28 -7.60
C SER A 37 -6.12 -4.39 -7.48
N ASP A 38 -6.86 -4.46 -6.36
CA ASP A 38 -8.11 -3.69 -6.20
C ASP A 38 -7.91 -2.39 -5.40
N GLY A 39 -6.72 -2.25 -4.82
CA GLY A 39 -6.22 -1.04 -4.17
C GLY A 39 -5.74 -1.29 -2.75
N LEU A 40 -4.79 -0.46 -2.30
CA LEU A 40 -4.06 -0.66 -1.04
C LEU A 40 -4.99 -0.83 0.17
N SER A 41 -6.08 -0.04 0.25
CA SER A 41 -7.05 -0.18 1.34
C SER A 41 -7.76 -1.54 1.34
N SER A 42 -8.14 -2.05 0.17
CA SER A 42 -8.78 -3.35 0.02
C SER A 42 -7.85 -4.46 0.50
N GLU A 43 -6.60 -4.44 0.05
CA GLU A 43 -5.63 -5.46 0.41
C GLU A 43 -5.22 -5.44 1.88
N ILE A 44 -5.09 -4.26 2.48
CA ILE A 44 -4.91 -4.13 3.93
C ILE A 44 -6.08 -4.78 4.67
N MET A 45 -7.32 -4.52 4.24
CA MET A 45 -8.51 -5.14 4.85
C MET A 45 -8.52 -6.66 4.69
N HIS A 46 -8.11 -7.18 3.53
CA HIS A 46 -7.97 -8.61 3.30
C HIS A 46 -6.95 -9.24 4.26
N LEU A 47 -5.76 -8.66 4.39
CA LEU A 47 -4.72 -9.13 5.32
C LEU A 47 -5.22 -9.09 6.77
N CYS A 48 -5.82 -7.99 7.20
CA CYS A 48 -6.35 -7.82 8.56
C CYS A 48 -7.45 -8.85 8.87
N LYS A 49 -8.41 -9.04 7.96
CA LYS A 49 -9.53 -9.98 8.13
C LYS A 49 -9.06 -11.42 8.20
N GLN A 50 -8.15 -11.84 7.32
CA GLN A 50 -7.64 -13.21 7.32
C GLN A 50 -6.73 -13.51 8.53
N SER A 51 -6.00 -12.50 8.99
CA SER A 51 -5.05 -12.65 10.10
C SER A 51 -5.65 -12.35 11.48
N LYS A 52 -6.88 -11.80 11.54
CA LYS A 52 -7.56 -11.33 12.77
C LYS A 52 -6.73 -10.31 13.54
N VAL A 53 -6.33 -9.24 12.84
CA VAL A 53 -5.52 -8.14 13.38
C VAL A 53 -6.06 -6.80 12.90
N GLY A 54 -5.71 -5.73 13.60
CA GLY A 54 -5.92 -4.35 13.16
C GLY A 54 -4.72 -3.82 12.38
N CYS A 55 -4.79 -2.57 11.93
CA CYS A 55 -3.68 -1.90 11.25
C CYS A 55 -3.78 -0.38 11.39
N ASN A 56 -2.62 0.28 11.56
CA ASN A 56 -2.47 1.72 11.37
C ASN A 56 -1.62 1.98 10.12
N LEU A 57 -2.26 2.44 9.05
CA LEU A 57 -1.61 2.96 7.84
C LEU A 57 -1.29 4.45 8.04
N TYR A 58 -0.10 4.91 7.64
CA TYR A 58 0.33 6.29 7.82
C TYR A 58 0.36 7.03 6.48
N GLU A 59 -0.41 8.10 6.40
CA GLU A 59 -0.54 8.92 5.18
C GLU A 59 0.81 9.55 4.74
N ASP A 60 1.63 10.00 5.69
CA ASP A 60 2.94 10.60 5.42
C ASP A 60 4.01 9.58 4.98
N LYS A 61 3.69 8.29 5.01
CA LYS A 61 4.60 7.19 4.64
C LYS A 61 4.29 6.56 3.31
N LEU A 62 3.20 6.93 2.65
CA LEU A 62 2.85 6.37 1.34
C LEU A 62 3.94 6.69 0.30
N PRO A 63 4.45 5.68 -0.44
CA PRO A 63 5.43 5.90 -1.49
C PRO A 63 4.74 6.43 -2.76
N ILE A 64 4.63 7.75 -2.87
CA ILE A 64 3.96 8.40 -3.98
C ILE A 64 4.99 9.08 -4.88
N ASP A 65 4.94 8.80 -6.19
CA ASP A 65 5.82 9.42 -7.18
C ASP A 65 5.48 10.91 -7.39
N PRO A 66 6.46 11.83 -7.52
CA PRO A 66 6.18 13.23 -7.78
C PRO A 66 5.34 13.50 -9.03
N GLN A 67 5.47 12.70 -10.10
CA GLN A 67 4.64 12.85 -11.30
C GLN A 67 3.18 12.51 -11.01
N PHE A 68 2.92 11.49 -10.18
CA PHE A 68 1.57 11.17 -9.72
C PHE A 68 0.96 12.34 -8.95
N ILE A 69 1.72 12.97 -8.05
CA ILE A 69 1.25 14.15 -7.28
C ILE A 69 0.88 15.28 -8.22
N ASN A 70 1.77 15.62 -9.18
CA ASN A 70 1.51 16.71 -10.14
C ASN A 70 0.24 16.47 -10.96
N VAL A 71 -0.01 15.22 -11.37
CA VAL A 71 -1.22 14.86 -12.11
C VAL A 71 -2.46 14.95 -11.22
N CYS A 72 -2.39 14.47 -9.98
CA CYS A 72 -3.49 14.65 -9.03
C CYS A 72 -3.83 16.14 -8.82
N GLU A 73 -2.82 17.00 -8.70
CA GLU A 73 -2.98 18.45 -8.60
C GLU A 73 -3.62 19.04 -9.86
N GLU A 74 -3.17 18.63 -11.05
CA GLU A 74 -3.72 19.06 -12.34
C GLU A 74 -5.22 18.74 -12.46
N PHE A 75 -5.63 17.54 -12.03
CA PHE A 75 -7.03 17.11 -12.05
C PHE A 75 -7.84 17.56 -10.82
N ASN A 76 -7.23 18.27 -9.87
CA ASN A 76 -7.84 18.69 -8.60
C ASN A 76 -8.45 17.52 -7.81
N ILE A 77 -7.71 16.41 -7.75
CA ILE A 77 -8.07 15.19 -7.00
C ILE A 77 -7.08 14.94 -5.86
N ASP A 78 -7.57 14.37 -4.77
CA ASP A 78 -6.74 14.08 -3.59
C ASP A 78 -5.82 12.88 -3.85
N SER A 79 -4.50 13.12 -3.84
CA SER A 79 -3.48 12.09 -4.09
C SER A 79 -3.53 10.92 -3.11
N THR A 80 -3.83 11.16 -1.83
CA THR A 80 -3.98 10.11 -0.81
C THR A 80 -5.16 9.20 -1.16
N THR A 81 -6.28 9.77 -1.57
CA THR A 81 -7.48 9.02 -1.99
C THR A 81 -7.17 8.13 -3.18
N VAL A 82 -6.47 8.64 -4.19
CA VAL A 82 -6.10 7.85 -5.37
C VAL A 82 -5.06 6.77 -5.00
N ALA A 83 -4.06 7.08 -4.18
CA ALA A 83 -3.02 6.10 -3.81
C ALA A 83 -3.55 4.94 -2.95
N ILE A 84 -4.63 5.16 -2.19
CA ILE A 84 -5.20 4.15 -1.28
C ILE A 84 -6.31 3.32 -1.95
N ASN A 85 -7.03 3.91 -2.90
CA ASN A 85 -8.19 3.28 -3.55
C ASN A 85 -7.96 2.95 -5.03
N GLY A 86 -6.93 3.53 -5.65
CA GLY A 86 -6.45 3.12 -6.96
C GLY A 86 -5.96 1.69 -6.90
N GLY A 87 -6.30 0.92 -7.93
CA GLY A 87 -5.88 -0.46 -8.11
C GLY A 87 -4.92 -0.60 -9.27
N GLU A 88 -4.71 -1.85 -9.70
CA GLU A 88 -3.86 -2.23 -10.83
C GLU A 88 -2.40 -1.74 -10.73
N ASP A 89 -1.91 -1.50 -9.51
CA ASP A 89 -0.51 -1.16 -9.27
C ASP A 89 0.42 -2.37 -9.44
N TYR A 90 -0.08 -3.58 -9.14
CA TYR A 90 0.68 -4.84 -9.13
C TYR A 90 1.97 -4.81 -8.29
N GLU A 91 2.02 -3.91 -7.31
CA GLU A 91 3.01 -3.90 -6.24
C GLU A 91 2.68 -4.96 -5.17
N LEU A 92 3.63 -5.25 -4.29
CA LEU A 92 3.44 -6.22 -3.21
C LEU A 92 3.25 -5.53 -1.86
N LEU A 93 2.16 -5.87 -1.18
CA LEU A 93 1.90 -5.53 0.21
C LEU A 93 2.23 -6.74 1.10
N PHE A 94 3.08 -6.56 2.10
CA PHE A 94 3.43 -7.65 3.01
C PHE A 94 3.74 -7.14 4.42
N THR A 95 3.72 -8.08 5.37
CA THR A 95 4.08 -7.84 6.76
C THR A 95 5.36 -8.57 7.13
N ILE A 96 6.10 -8.03 8.09
CA ILE A 96 7.31 -8.65 8.65
C ILE A 96 7.22 -8.69 10.17
N ALA A 97 8.00 -9.57 10.79
CA ALA A 97 8.18 -9.57 12.23
C ALA A 97 8.95 -8.30 12.66
N MET A 98 8.70 -7.83 13.88
CA MET A 98 9.36 -6.61 14.41
C MET A 98 10.88 -6.77 14.51
N GLU A 99 11.37 -7.99 14.73
CA GLU A 99 12.81 -8.32 14.74
C GLU A 99 13.50 -8.08 13.40
N ASP A 100 12.77 -8.14 12.29
CA ASP A 100 13.28 -7.88 10.94
C ASP A 100 13.23 -6.40 10.55
N PHE A 101 12.65 -5.53 11.38
CA PHE A 101 12.46 -4.11 11.07
C PHE A 101 13.76 -3.40 10.70
N GLU A 102 14.84 -3.61 11.45
CA GLU A 102 16.13 -2.95 11.18
C GLU A 102 16.79 -3.45 9.88
N LYS A 103 16.42 -4.64 9.37
CA LYS A 103 16.92 -5.16 8.08
C LYS A 103 16.29 -4.44 6.87
N ILE A 104 15.04 -3.98 7.01
CA ILE A 104 14.29 -3.34 5.92
C ILE A 104 14.33 -1.82 6.01
N LYS A 105 14.55 -1.27 7.20
CA LYS A 105 14.59 0.17 7.46
C LYS A 105 15.67 0.84 6.60
N GLY A 106 15.24 1.81 5.79
CA GLY A 106 16.12 2.54 4.88
C GLY A 106 16.52 1.77 3.62
N ASN A 107 15.98 0.58 3.38
CA ASN A 107 16.14 -0.11 2.11
C ASN A 107 15.40 0.66 1.00
N PRO A 108 16.05 1.01 -0.13
CA PRO A 108 15.42 1.82 -1.17
C PRO A 108 14.33 1.07 -1.96
N ASN A 109 14.23 -0.26 -1.83
CA ASN A 109 13.27 -1.08 -2.57
C ASN A 109 11.96 -1.30 -1.83
N PHE A 110 11.89 -0.91 -0.54
CA PHE A 110 10.75 -1.17 0.33
C PHE A 110 10.40 0.07 1.13
N THR A 111 9.10 0.34 1.26
CA THR A 111 8.60 1.46 2.06
C THR A 111 7.76 0.93 3.20
N ILE A 112 8.11 1.31 4.43
CA ILE A 112 7.32 0.98 5.61
C ILE A 112 6.20 2.01 5.72
N ILE A 113 4.97 1.57 5.44
CA ILE A 113 3.79 2.43 5.39
C ILE A 113 2.93 2.39 6.66
N GLY A 114 3.22 1.47 7.59
CA GLY A 114 2.42 1.32 8.80
C GLY A 114 2.81 0.11 9.65
N HIS A 115 1.91 -0.28 10.56
CA HIS A 115 2.09 -1.45 11.40
C HIS A 115 0.76 -2.13 11.72
N MET A 116 0.82 -3.45 11.92
CA MET A 116 -0.31 -4.25 12.39
C MET A 116 -0.54 -4.04 13.89
N THR A 117 -1.80 -4.11 14.33
CA THR A 117 -2.23 -3.89 15.72
C THR A 117 -3.15 -5.01 16.19
N GLN A 118 -3.63 -4.94 17.43
CA GLN A 118 -4.67 -5.87 17.89
C GLN A 118 -5.96 -5.66 17.08
N GLU A 119 -6.72 -6.74 16.85
CA GLU A 119 -8.00 -6.69 16.11
C GLU A 119 -8.98 -5.68 16.70
N SER A 120 -9.03 -5.58 18.04
CA SER A 120 -9.88 -4.63 18.76
C SER A 120 -9.55 -3.17 18.49
N GLU A 121 -8.34 -2.86 18.01
CA GLU A 121 -7.95 -1.51 17.63
C GLU A 121 -8.45 -1.12 16.23
N GLY A 122 -9.00 -2.05 15.43
CA GLY A 122 -9.53 -1.76 14.11
C GLY A 122 -8.48 -1.41 13.04
N ILE A 123 -8.96 -0.95 11.88
CA ILE A 123 -8.15 -0.63 10.71
C ILE A 123 -8.28 0.87 10.42
N HIS A 124 -7.15 1.58 10.46
CA HIS A 124 -7.11 3.03 10.47
C HIS A 124 -6.11 3.61 9.47
N LEU A 125 -6.48 4.74 8.88
CA LEU A 125 -5.54 5.69 8.29
C LEU A 125 -5.21 6.76 9.34
N VAL A 126 -3.92 6.94 9.60
CA VAL A 126 -3.36 8.01 10.42
C VAL A 126 -2.95 9.14 9.47
N THR A 127 -3.64 10.26 9.56
CA THR A 127 -3.39 11.40 8.67
C THR A 127 -2.11 12.14 9.04
N ARG A 128 -1.64 13.04 8.16
CA ARG A 128 -0.50 13.94 8.44
C ARG A 128 -0.69 14.82 9.69
N ALA A 129 -1.94 15.08 10.07
CA ALA A 129 -2.30 15.79 11.30
C ALA A 129 -2.34 14.87 12.54
N ASN A 130 -1.89 13.61 12.41
CA ASN A 130 -1.93 12.56 13.43
C ASN A 130 -3.36 12.22 13.90
N THR A 131 -4.35 12.40 13.02
CA THR A 131 -5.74 12.00 13.28
C THR A 131 -5.97 10.57 12.80
N LYS A 132 -6.57 9.73 13.65
CA LYS A 132 -6.99 8.38 13.26
C LYS A 132 -8.38 8.43 12.65
N ILE A 133 -8.51 7.98 11.41
CA ILE A 133 -9.79 7.78 10.72
C ILE A 133 -9.92 6.32 10.30
N ALA A 134 -11.13 5.77 10.32
CA ALA A 134 -11.37 4.41 9.85
C ALA A 134 -10.97 4.30 8.38
N LEU A 135 -10.12 3.32 8.05
CA LEU A 135 -9.79 3.02 6.67
C LEU A 135 -11.07 2.49 6.00
N LYS A 136 -11.40 3.01 4.82
CA LYS A 136 -12.54 2.56 4.02
C LYS A 136 -11.99 2.10 2.68
N ALA A 137 -12.30 0.86 2.30
CA ALA A 137 -12.04 0.40 0.94
C ALA A 137 -13.10 1.00 0.03
N ARG A 138 -12.65 1.73 -0.99
CA ARG A 138 -13.44 2.12 -2.17
C ARG A 138 -12.78 1.61 -3.44
N GLY A 139 -11.98 0.55 -3.30
CA GLY A 139 -11.38 -0.16 -4.42
C GLY A 139 -12.42 -0.79 -5.34
N TRP A 140 -11.96 -1.37 -6.44
CA TRP A 140 -12.82 -2.00 -7.43
C TRP A 140 -13.60 -3.19 -6.82
N ASP A 141 -14.92 -3.22 -7.02
CA ASP A 141 -15.78 -4.36 -6.69
C ASP A 141 -16.65 -4.69 -7.91
N ALA A 142 -16.36 -5.82 -8.56
CA ALA A 142 -17.08 -6.24 -9.76
C ALA A 142 -18.56 -6.62 -9.50
N ILE A 143 -18.97 -6.70 -8.22
CA ILE A 143 -20.27 -7.22 -7.78
C ILE A 143 -21.08 -6.12 -7.05
N SER A 144 -20.50 -4.96 -6.75
CA SER A 144 -21.26 -3.87 -6.14
C SER A 144 -22.31 -3.32 -7.10
N GLU A 145 -23.58 -3.57 -6.82
CA GLU A 145 -24.69 -2.79 -7.37
C GLU A 145 -24.52 -1.33 -6.91
N GLU A 146 -24.65 -0.37 -7.85
CA GLU A 146 -24.54 1.08 -7.62
C GLU A 146 -25.29 1.60 -6.39
#